data_AF-A0A660Z1R6-F1
#
_entry.id   AF-A0A660Z1R6-F1
#
_cell.length_a   1.000
_cell.length_b   1.000
_cell.length_c   1.000
_cell.angle_alpha   90.00
_cell.angle_beta   90.00
_cell.angle_gamma   90.00
#
_symmetry.space_group_name_H-M   'P 1'
#
loop_
_entity.id
_entity.type
_entity.pdbx_description
1 polymer ?
#
loop_
_entity_poly.entity_id
_entity_poly.type
_entity_poly.pdbx_seq_one_letter_code
_entity_poly.pdbx_strand_id
1 'polypeptide(L)'
;MQKLFTIFSILFLMFAVSSSSIAQIFTEDFESGSAHPDWEAFFPSEEIVTAVPMISAPVPLPNGGDYLGWLQDIDTSYTGVAVSIIGETSLQDYSIEADVYCYVNHPGGSAYTGLVVYADSSIGTYIKMAADFDPVPYPRIRLYNNHFDLGTFTYTFEYSFVESDIPGGIPTEDGWHHMKVEVRTVSADTTAFWCYWDGDLLFGCPIIDISEDVISSGKFGLFSFSQGTGDGIPGFYDNIVVESLVSSVEDNSNGSLPEEFALEQNYPNPFNPSTQISYKITTGNHVSLTIHDLLGREIKTIVSGFQSADHYSVTWNGKNELGNSVPSGVYLYSLHSGGFVTSKKMLLMK
;
A
#
# COMPACT_ATOMS: atom_id res chain seq x y z
N MET A 1 51.96 53.18 11.35
CA MET A 1 50.60 52.76 11.70
C MET A 1 50.13 51.75 10.67
N GLN A 2 50.08 50.47 11.07
CA GLN A 2 49.54 49.36 10.26
C GLN A 2 48.06 49.60 9.94
N LYS A 3 47.65 49.33 8.70
CA LYS A 3 46.24 49.13 8.34
C LYS A 3 46.01 47.64 8.10
N LEU A 4 45.15 47.08 8.94
CA LEU A 4 44.52 45.77 8.81
C LEU A 4 43.43 45.87 7.73
N PHE A 5 43.37 44.91 6.79
CA PHE A 5 42.19 44.64 5.97
C PHE A 5 41.76 43.20 6.22
N THR A 6 40.58 43.03 6.80
CA THR A 6 39.93 41.74 7.05
C THR A 6 39.13 41.35 5.81
N ILE A 7 39.37 40.14 5.28
CA ILE A 7 38.60 39.54 4.18
C ILE A 7 37.46 38.72 4.80
N PHE A 8 36.22 38.99 4.39
CA PHE A 8 35.06 38.15 4.66
C PHE A 8 34.99 37.04 3.60
N SER A 9 35.06 35.77 4.02
CA SER A 9 34.74 34.63 3.18
C SER A 9 33.26 34.28 3.33
N ILE A 10 32.52 34.33 2.22
CA ILE A 10 31.13 33.88 2.14
C ILE A 10 31.15 32.37 1.90
N LEU A 11 30.62 31.59 2.86
CA LEU A 11 30.44 30.15 2.74
C LEU A 11 29.11 29.89 2.01
N PHE A 12 29.17 29.40 0.77
CA PHE A 12 28.01 28.97 0.01
C PHE A 12 27.64 27.56 0.47
N LEU A 13 26.57 27.43 1.24
CA LEU A 13 26.04 26.13 1.66
C LEU A 13 25.25 25.56 0.47
N MET A 14 25.85 24.60 -0.26
CA MET A 14 25.12 23.79 -1.22
C MET A 14 24.20 22.85 -0.44
N PHE A 15 22.88 23.03 -0.57
CA PHE A 15 21.92 21.99 -0.22
C PHE A 15 22.07 20.86 -1.24
N ALA A 16 22.56 19.72 -0.79
CA ALA A 16 22.41 18.48 -1.52
C ALA A 16 20.92 18.11 -1.48
N VAL A 17 20.29 18.04 -2.65
CA VAL A 17 19.02 17.33 -2.80
C VAL A 17 19.37 15.86 -2.80
N SER A 18 19.14 15.16 -1.68
CA SER A 18 19.23 13.70 -1.65
C SER A 18 18.05 13.15 -2.45
N SER A 19 18.33 12.61 -3.63
CA SER A 19 17.39 11.72 -4.31
C SER A 19 17.39 10.40 -3.54
N SER A 20 16.26 10.02 -2.94
CA SER A 20 16.02 8.64 -2.51
C SER A 20 16.16 7.74 -3.73
N SER A 21 17.23 6.95 -3.82
CA SER A 21 17.38 5.95 -4.87
C SER A 21 16.49 4.77 -4.53
N ILE A 22 15.36 4.67 -5.22
CA ILE A 22 14.63 3.41 -5.34
C ILE A 22 15.58 2.43 -6.04
N ALA A 23 15.90 1.31 -5.38
CA ALA A 23 16.78 0.30 -5.95
C ALA A 23 15.92 -0.85 -6.47
N GLN A 24 15.96 -1.09 -7.79
CA GLN A 24 15.29 -2.23 -8.41
C GLN A 24 15.88 -3.54 -7.86
N ILE A 25 15.05 -4.35 -7.22
CA ILE A 25 15.40 -5.66 -6.65
C ILE A 25 15.27 -6.74 -7.71
N PHE A 26 14.17 -6.72 -8.46
CA PHE A 26 13.84 -7.74 -9.44
C PHE A 26 13.00 -7.15 -10.58
N THR A 27 13.09 -7.78 -11.75
CA THR A 27 12.14 -7.59 -12.83
C THR A 27 12.00 -8.85 -13.66
N GLU A 28 10.81 -9.05 -14.22
CA GLU A 28 10.52 -10.09 -15.19
C GLU A 28 9.51 -9.56 -16.21
N ASP A 29 9.86 -9.65 -17.49
CA ASP A 29 9.02 -9.32 -18.65
C ASP A 29 8.75 -10.55 -19.56
N PHE A 30 9.31 -11.71 -19.19
CA PHE A 30 9.23 -12.99 -19.91
C PHE A 30 9.77 -13.00 -21.34
N GLU A 31 10.37 -11.90 -21.81
CA GLU A 31 10.81 -11.72 -23.20
C GLU A 31 12.01 -12.61 -23.57
N SER A 32 12.60 -13.29 -22.58
CA SER A 32 13.57 -14.36 -22.83
C SER A 32 12.94 -15.64 -23.43
N GLY A 33 11.61 -15.75 -23.43
CA GLY A 33 10.86 -16.95 -23.81
C GLY A 33 10.86 -18.04 -22.72
N SER A 34 11.35 -17.72 -21.52
CA SER A 34 11.34 -18.55 -20.32
C SER A 34 11.12 -17.67 -19.09
N ALA A 35 10.50 -18.21 -18.05
CA ALA A 35 10.45 -17.54 -16.75
C ALA A 35 11.85 -17.53 -16.11
N HIS A 36 12.15 -16.48 -15.34
CA HIS A 36 13.38 -16.31 -14.59
C HIS A 36 13.66 -17.55 -13.74
N PRO A 37 14.91 -18.04 -13.65
CA PRO A 37 15.23 -19.29 -12.95
C PRO A 37 14.97 -19.28 -11.44
N ASP A 38 14.65 -18.13 -10.86
CA ASP A 38 14.44 -17.98 -9.42
C ASP A 38 12.94 -17.98 -9.03
N TRP A 39 12.03 -18.22 -9.99
CA TRP A 39 10.67 -18.65 -9.68
C TRP A 39 10.71 -20.10 -9.14
N GLU A 40 10.12 -20.35 -7.97
CA GLU A 40 9.93 -21.70 -7.41
C GLU A 40 8.54 -21.84 -6.78
N ALA A 41 8.05 -23.07 -6.67
CA ALA A 41 6.75 -23.35 -6.06
C ALA A 41 6.77 -23.04 -4.55
N PHE A 42 5.68 -22.51 -4.01
CA PHE A 42 5.60 -22.19 -2.58
C PHE A 42 5.38 -23.44 -1.73
N PHE A 43 4.44 -24.30 -2.14
CA PHE A 43 4.37 -25.68 -1.70
C PHE A 43 4.93 -26.63 -2.77
N PRO A 44 5.54 -27.76 -2.39
CA PRO A 44 6.10 -28.72 -3.35
C PRO A 44 5.11 -29.32 -4.37
N SER A 45 3.80 -29.21 -4.11
CA SER A 45 2.74 -29.68 -5.00
C SER A 45 2.20 -28.62 -5.95
N GLU A 46 2.59 -27.35 -5.79
CA GLU A 46 2.08 -26.24 -6.60
C GLU A 46 2.85 -26.06 -7.92
N GLU A 47 2.18 -25.45 -8.89
CA GLU A 47 2.76 -25.05 -10.16
C GLU A 47 3.66 -23.82 -10.05
N ILE A 48 4.50 -23.63 -11.06
CA ILE A 48 5.36 -22.45 -11.19
C ILE A 48 4.94 -21.63 -12.39
N VAL A 49 5.21 -20.32 -12.36
CA VAL A 49 5.02 -19.48 -13.53
C VAL A 49 5.93 -19.94 -14.66
N THR A 50 5.40 -19.92 -15.88
CA THR A 50 6.12 -20.23 -17.11
C THR A 50 5.94 -19.10 -18.11
N ALA A 51 6.85 -18.98 -19.08
CA ALA A 51 6.66 -18.07 -20.20
C ALA A 51 5.88 -18.75 -21.32
N VAL A 52 4.87 -18.07 -21.86
CA VAL A 52 4.12 -18.48 -23.05
C VAL A 52 4.07 -17.32 -24.04
N PRO A 53 3.86 -17.56 -25.35
CA PRO A 53 3.73 -16.47 -26.31
C PRO A 53 2.54 -15.57 -26.00
N MET A 54 2.65 -14.25 -26.26
CA MET A 54 1.62 -13.23 -26.00
C MET A 54 0.23 -13.59 -26.54
N ILE A 55 0.19 -14.29 -27.67
CA ILE A 55 -1.05 -14.78 -28.30
C ILE A 55 -1.84 -15.79 -27.44
N SER A 56 -1.25 -16.29 -26.35
CA SER A 56 -1.93 -17.18 -25.41
C SER A 56 -2.85 -16.42 -24.45
N ALA A 57 -2.60 -15.11 -24.24
CA ALA A 57 -3.50 -14.25 -23.47
C ALA A 57 -4.83 -14.04 -24.22
N PRO A 58 -5.97 -13.87 -23.52
CA PRO A 58 -7.26 -13.67 -24.19
C PRO A 58 -7.30 -12.39 -25.04
N VAL A 59 -6.60 -11.34 -24.58
CA VAL A 59 -6.40 -10.08 -25.29
C VAL A 59 -4.93 -9.69 -25.13
N PRO A 60 -4.26 -9.18 -26.19
CA PRO A 60 -2.88 -8.69 -26.08
C PRO A 60 -2.76 -7.53 -25.08
N LEU A 61 -1.71 -7.52 -24.26
CA LEU A 61 -1.39 -6.39 -23.39
C LEU A 61 -0.96 -5.17 -24.24
N PRO A 62 -1.52 -3.97 -24.01
CA PRO A 62 -1.02 -2.76 -24.66
C PRO A 62 0.43 -2.48 -24.27
N ASN A 63 1.31 -2.40 -25.28
CA ASN A 63 2.77 -2.30 -25.11
C ASN A 63 3.45 -3.53 -24.49
N GLY A 64 2.75 -4.67 -24.40
CA GLY A 64 3.36 -5.95 -24.06
C GLY A 64 4.29 -6.46 -25.17
N GLY A 65 5.19 -7.35 -24.80
CA GLY A 65 6.15 -7.96 -25.70
C GLY A 65 5.65 -9.20 -26.45
N ASP A 66 6.57 -10.08 -26.82
CA ASP A 66 6.28 -11.32 -27.54
C ASP A 66 5.87 -12.47 -26.60
N TYR A 67 6.18 -12.38 -25.31
CA TYR A 67 5.93 -13.40 -24.29
C TYR A 67 5.22 -12.81 -23.08
N LEU A 68 4.65 -13.69 -22.26
CA LEU A 68 4.10 -13.33 -20.96
C LEU A 68 4.19 -14.47 -19.98
N GLY A 69 4.01 -14.14 -18.71
CA GLY A 69 3.89 -15.08 -17.62
C GLY A 69 2.55 -15.78 -17.63
N TRP A 70 2.59 -17.08 -17.36
CA TRP A 70 1.45 -17.96 -17.31
C TRP A 70 1.52 -18.83 -16.07
N LEU A 71 0.42 -18.86 -15.32
CA LEU A 71 0.28 -19.66 -14.10
C LEU A 71 -1.11 -20.30 -14.07
N GLN A 72 -1.18 -21.60 -13.87
CA GLN A 72 -2.44 -22.33 -13.78
C GLN A 72 -2.32 -23.43 -12.73
N ASP A 73 -3.35 -23.58 -11.89
CA ASP A 73 -3.55 -24.76 -11.03
C ASP A 73 -4.01 -25.93 -11.91
N ILE A 74 -3.20 -26.98 -12.05
CA ILE A 74 -3.44 -28.14 -12.92
C ILE A 74 -3.50 -29.43 -12.10
N ASP A 75 -4.23 -29.46 -10.99
CA ASP A 75 -4.50 -30.74 -10.34
C ASP A 75 -5.71 -30.76 -9.41
N THR A 76 -6.53 -29.70 -9.40
CA THR A 76 -7.67 -29.56 -8.46
C THR A 76 -7.24 -29.67 -6.99
N SER A 77 -5.99 -29.36 -6.67
CA SER A 77 -5.50 -29.23 -5.29
C SER A 77 -6.22 -28.13 -4.51
N TYR A 78 -6.92 -27.24 -5.22
CA TYR A 78 -7.56 -26.04 -4.68
C TYR A 78 -6.55 -25.08 -4.05
N THR A 79 -5.30 -25.11 -4.53
CA THR A 79 -4.19 -24.27 -4.07
C THR A 79 -3.51 -23.63 -5.27
N GLY A 80 -4.13 -22.58 -5.80
CA GLY A 80 -3.62 -21.86 -6.97
C GLY A 80 -2.63 -20.76 -6.59
N VAL A 81 -1.39 -21.14 -6.28
CA VAL A 81 -0.33 -20.18 -5.95
C VAL A 81 0.92 -20.50 -6.76
N ALA A 82 1.51 -19.50 -7.44
CA ALA A 82 2.93 -19.52 -7.75
C ALA A 82 3.59 -18.28 -7.20
N VAL A 83 4.27 -18.48 -6.08
CA VAL A 83 5.06 -17.43 -5.46
C VAL A 83 6.40 -17.29 -6.22
N SER A 84 6.96 -16.08 -6.30
CA SER A 84 8.36 -15.87 -6.75
C SER A 84 9.26 -15.98 -5.55
N ILE A 85 10.50 -16.42 -5.71
CA ILE A 85 11.35 -16.64 -4.52
C ILE A 85 12.55 -15.70 -4.48
N ILE A 86 12.61 -14.71 -5.37
CA ILE A 86 13.62 -13.64 -5.30
C ILE A 86 13.29 -12.57 -4.25
N GLY A 87 12.23 -12.75 -3.46
CA GLY A 87 12.20 -12.09 -2.17
C GLY A 87 12.91 -13.02 -1.19
N GLU A 88 14.15 -12.75 -0.80
CA GLU A 88 14.72 -13.42 0.37
C GLU A 88 13.67 -13.44 1.50
N THR A 89 13.60 -14.49 2.32
CA THR A 89 12.60 -14.51 3.41
C THR A 89 12.80 -13.38 4.43
N SER A 90 13.94 -12.68 4.33
CA SER A 90 14.30 -11.47 5.07
C SER A 90 13.94 -10.15 4.39
N LEU A 91 13.40 -10.17 3.16
CA LEU A 91 13.05 -8.97 2.41
C LEU A 91 11.92 -8.20 3.12
N GLN A 92 12.16 -6.91 3.30
CA GLN A 92 11.29 -5.94 3.96
C GLN A 92 11.27 -4.66 3.14
N ASP A 93 10.29 -3.79 3.41
CA ASP A 93 10.23 -2.43 2.86
C ASP A 93 10.44 -2.42 1.34
N TYR A 94 9.51 -3.03 0.61
CA TYR A 94 9.57 -3.14 -0.84
C TYR A 94 8.20 -2.90 -1.48
N SER A 95 8.19 -2.72 -2.79
CA SER A 95 6.98 -2.77 -3.59
C SER A 95 7.09 -3.85 -4.64
N ILE A 96 5.98 -4.54 -4.91
CA ILE A 96 5.81 -5.38 -6.09
C ILE A 96 4.69 -4.80 -6.95
N GLU A 97 4.92 -4.74 -8.26
CA GLU A 97 3.91 -4.39 -9.25
C GLU A 97 4.00 -5.28 -10.48
N ALA A 98 2.88 -5.43 -11.19
CA ALA A 98 2.79 -6.15 -12.45
C ALA A 98 1.53 -5.76 -13.22
N ASP A 99 1.55 -5.98 -14.53
CA ASP A 99 0.34 -6.11 -15.33
C ASP A 99 -0.27 -7.49 -15.09
N VAL A 100 -1.53 -7.52 -14.66
CA VAL A 100 -2.27 -8.75 -14.33
C VAL A 100 -3.54 -8.81 -15.15
N TYR A 101 -3.79 -9.92 -15.84
CA TYR A 101 -5.07 -10.16 -16.48
C TYR A 101 -6.10 -10.61 -15.45
N CYS A 102 -7.21 -9.90 -15.36
CA CYS A 102 -8.31 -10.19 -14.44
C CYS A 102 -9.56 -10.59 -15.23
N TYR A 103 -10.27 -11.59 -14.73
CA TYR A 103 -11.53 -12.05 -15.29
C TYR A 103 -12.70 -11.52 -14.46
N VAL A 104 -13.78 -11.13 -15.13
CA VAL A 104 -15.02 -10.67 -14.53
C VAL A 104 -16.11 -11.69 -14.80
N ASN A 105 -16.58 -12.36 -13.74
CA ASN A 105 -17.67 -13.33 -13.80
C ASN A 105 -17.43 -14.42 -14.89
N HIS A 106 -16.26 -15.06 -14.85
CA HIS A 106 -15.85 -16.03 -15.86
C HIS A 106 -16.78 -17.27 -15.87
N PRO A 107 -17.18 -17.79 -17.04
CA PRO A 107 -18.09 -18.95 -17.14
C PRO A 107 -17.51 -20.25 -16.57
N GLY A 108 -16.19 -20.35 -16.45
CA GLY A 108 -15.48 -21.50 -15.88
C GLY A 108 -15.44 -21.55 -14.34
N GLY A 109 -15.93 -20.52 -13.66
CA GLY A 109 -15.91 -20.42 -12.20
C GLY A 109 -15.28 -19.13 -11.70
N SER A 110 -15.14 -19.02 -10.37
CA SER A 110 -14.55 -17.86 -9.71
C SER A 110 -13.05 -17.81 -9.98
N ALA A 111 -12.59 -16.87 -10.79
CA ALA A 111 -11.18 -16.70 -11.14
C ALA A 111 -10.53 -15.62 -10.27
N TYR A 112 -9.40 -15.95 -9.66
CA TYR A 112 -8.67 -15.07 -8.77
C TYR A 112 -7.26 -14.90 -9.32
N THR A 113 -6.85 -13.65 -9.59
CA THR A 113 -5.49 -13.32 -10.01
C THR A 113 -4.93 -12.17 -9.19
N GLY A 114 -3.62 -12.15 -8.97
CA GLY A 114 -3.01 -11.03 -8.25
C GLY A 114 -1.58 -11.24 -7.80
N LEU A 115 -1.19 -10.48 -6.78
CA LEU A 115 0.18 -10.37 -6.28
C LEU A 115 0.28 -10.94 -4.86
N VAL A 116 1.35 -11.66 -4.60
CA VAL A 116 1.74 -12.18 -3.29
C VAL A 116 2.79 -11.27 -2.68
N VAL A 117 2.62 -10.96 -1.40
CA VAL A 117 3.57 -10.23 -0.58
C VAL A 117 3.78 -10.96 0.74
N TYR A 118 5.02 -10.89 1.26
CA TYR A 118 5.46 -11.60 2.45
C TYR A 118 4.99 -13.05 2.46
N ALA A 119 5.68 -13.91 1.70
CA ALA A 119 5.43 -15.34 1.71
C ALA A 119 6.58 -16.06 2.43
N ASP A 120 6.24 -16.92 3.39
CA ASP A 120 7.18 -17.78 4.08
C ASP A 120 6.64 -19.22 4.11
N SER A 121 7.22 -20.06 3.24
CA SER A 121 6.84 -21.47 3.12
C SER A 121 7.27 -22.31 4.33
N SER A 122 8.20 -21.83 5.17
CA SER A 122 8.61 -22.55 6.38
C SER A 122 7.53 -22.57 7.46
N ILE A 123 6.66 -21.54 7.46
CA ILE A 123 5.47 -21.44 8.31
C ILE A 123 4.17 -21.56 7.50
N GLY A 124 4.27 -21.83 6.20
CA GLY A 124 3.13 -22.03 5.30
C GLY A 124 2.20 -20.83 5.19
N THR A 125 2.70 -19.61 5.37
CA THR A 125 1.89 -18.38 5.41
C THR A 125 2.29 -17.42 4.30
N TYR A 126 1.31 -16.82 3.64
CA TYR A 126 1.51 -15.73 2.69
C TYR A 126 0.34 -14.75 2.71
N ILE A 127 0.61 -13.49 2.35
CA ILE A 127 -0.41 -12.46 2.13
C ILE A 127 -0.52 -12.20 0.63
N LYS A 128 -1.72 -11.92 0.14
CA LYS A 128 -1.97 -11.62 -1.27
C LYS A 128 -2.97 -10.51 -1.45
N MET A 129 -2.73 -9.69 -2.45
CA MET A 129 -3.74 -8.83 -3.05
C MET A 129 -4.27 -9.53 -4.30
N ALA A 130 -5.55 -9.90 -4.31
CA ALA A 130 -6.17 -10.58 -5.45
C ALA A 130 -7.43 -9.86 -5.92
N ALA A 131 -7.63 -9.82 -7.23
CA ALA A 131 -8.89 -9.51 -7.85
C ALA A 131 -9.80 -10.74 -7.77
N ASP A 132 -11.01 -10.55 -7.25
CA ASP A 132 -12.07 -11.54 -7.13
C ASP A 132 -13.36 -10.90 -7.66
N PHE A 133 -13.53 -10.92 -8.98
CA PHE A 133 -14.69 -10.30 -9.64
C PHE A 133 -15.77 -11.33 -9.92
N ASP A 134 -16.13 -12.06 -8.87
CA ASP A 134 -17.29 -12.95 -8.85
C ASP A 134 -18.60 -12.22 -9.18
N PRO A 135 -19.60 -12.93 -9.75
CA PRO A 135 -20.91 -12.35 -9.97
C PRO A 135 -21.49 -11.76 -8.69
N VAL A 136 -22.27 -10.69 -8.87
CA VAL A 136 -22.97 -9.95 -7.82
C VAL A 136 -23.56 -10.89 -6.75
N PRO A 137 -23.37 -10.59 -5.46
CA PRO A 137 -23.11 -9.24 -4.93
C PRO A 137 -21.70 -8.94 -4.42
N TYR A 138 -20.67 -9.77 -4.70
CA TYR A 138 -19.38 -9.66 -4.00
C TYR A 138 -18.13 -9.38 -4.87
N PRO A 139 -18.19 -8.69 -6.02
CA PRO A 139 -16.96 -8.39 -6.73
C PRO A 139 -16.10 -7.42 -5.91
N ARG A 140 -14.82 -7.76 -5.76
CA ARG A 140 -13.92 -7.09 -4.82
C ARG A 140 -12.47 -7.26 -5.24
N ILE A 141 -11.66 -6.34 -4.74
CA ILE A 141 -10.22 -6.57 -4.60
C ILE A 141 -9.99 -6.90 -3.13
N ARG A 142 -9.19 -7.92 -2.81
CA ARG A 142 -8.95 -8.34 -1.42
C ARG A 142 -7.48 -8.37 -1.12
N LEU A 143 -7.10 -7.90 0.06
CA LEU A 143 -5.82 -8.16 0.68
C LEU A 143 -6.03 -9.14 1.85
N TYR A 144 -5.48 -10.35 1.77
CA TYR A 144 -5.78 -11.40 2.74
C TYR A 144 -4.70 -12.48 2.80
N ASN A 145 -4.61 -13.18 3.93
CA ASN A 145 -3.71 -14.31 4.07
C ASN A 145 -4.32 -15.63 3.53
N ASN A 146 -3.63 -16.74 3.74
CA ASN A 146 -4.07 -18.07 3.32
C ASN A 146 -4.67 -18.93 4.44
N HIS A 147 -4.87 -18.37 5.63
CA HIS A 147 -5.44 -19.05 6.78
C HIS A 147 -6.97 -18.95 6.78
N PHE A 148 -7.61 -19.83 6.01
CA PHE A 148 -9.08 -19.87 5.87
C PHE A 148 -9.73 -20.81 6.89
N ASP A 149 -10.65 -20.30 7.69
CA ASP A 149 -11.47 -21.10 8.61
C ASP A 149 -12.72 -21.63 7.88
N LEU A 150 -12.80 -22.96 7.72
CA LEU A 150 -13.92 -23.65 7.07
C LEU A 150 -15.24 -23.61 7.87
N GLY A 151 -15.17 -23.36 9.17
CA GLY A 151 -16.33 -23.25 10.06
C GLY A 151 -17.00 -21.87 9.99
N THR A 152 -16.21 -20.81 9.89
CA THR A 152 -16.70 -19.42 9.83
C THR A 152 -16.69 -18.83 8.43
N PHE A 153 -16.02 -19.47 7.46
CA PHE A 153 -15.81 -18.96 6.10
C PHE A 153 -15.08 -17.61 6.07
N THR A 154 -14.08 -17.45 6.93
CA THR A 154 -13.29 -16.22 7.05
C THR A 154 -11.80 -16.50 7.05
N TYR A 155 -11.00 -15.56 6.56
CA TYR A 155 -9.56 -15.58 6.75
C TYR A 155 -9.19 -14.97 8.10
N THR A 156 -8.04 -15.35 8.68
CA THR A 156 -7.55 -14.72 9.92
C THR A 156 -7.08 -13.28 9.69
N PHE A 157 -6.65 -12.96 8.47
CA PHE A 157 -6.41 -11.60 7.99
C PHE A 157 -7.10 -11.40 6.65
N GLU A 158 -7.97 -10.40 6.57
CA GLU A 158 -8.63 -9.99 5.33
C GLU A 158 -9.05 -8.51 5.37
N TYR A 159 -8.86 -7.84 4.24
CA TYR A 159 -9.48 -6.57 3.91
C TYR A 159 -10.07 -6.65 2.50
N SER A 160 -11.36 -6.35 2.35
CA SER A 160 -12.05 -6.29 1.06
C SER A 160 -12.28 -4.83 0.66
N PHE A 161 -11.68 -4.41 -0.46
CA PHE A 161 -11.96 -3.13 -1.11
C PHE A 161 -13.26 -3.26 -1.92
N VAL A 162 -14.27 -2.47 -1.57
CA VAL A 162 -15.56 -2.44 -2.27
C VAL A 162 -15.58 -1.36 -3.35
N GLU A 163 -16.66 -1.25 -4.12
CA GLU A 163 -16.79 -0.29 -5.22
C GLU A 163 -16.43 1.16 -4.84
N SER A 164 -16.79 1.61 -3.64
CA SER A 164 -16.45 2.96 -3.17
C SER A 164 -14.96 3.18 -2.88
N ASP A 165 -14.21 2.10 -2.71
CA ASP A 165 -12.79 2.14 -2.33
C ASP A 165 -11.87 2.15 -3.55
N ILE A 166 -12.41 1.86 -4.74
CA ILE A 166 -11.65 1.70 -5.98
C ILE A 166 -11.91 2.92 -6.86
N PRO A 167 -10.90 3.78 -7.08
CA PRO A 167 -11.00 4.86 -8.07
C PRO A 167 -11.39 4.30 -9.44
N GLY A 168 -12.50 4.77 -10.00
CA GLY A 168 -13.07 4.24 -11.25
C GLY A 168 -14.09 3.11 -11.08
N GLY A 169 -14.22 2.53 -9.88
CA GLY A 169 -15.16 1.46 -9.56
C GLY A 169 -14.63 0.06 -9.90
N ILE A 170 -15.47 -0.95 -9.67
CA ILE A 170 -15.17 -2.35 -9.98
C ILE A 170 -15.18 -2.57 -11.51
N PRO A 171 -14.17 -3.25 -12.09
CA PRO A 171 -14.18 -3.64 -13.50
C PRO A 171 -15.42 -4.45 -13.90
N THR A 172 -15.98 -4.15 -15.06
CA THR A 172 -17.20 -4.81 -15.59
C THR A 172 -16.91 -5.79 -16.73
N GLU A 173 -15.68 -5.83 -17.22
CA GLU A 173 -15.22 -6.68 -18.33
C GLU A 173 -13.84 -7.24 -17.98
N ASP A 174 -13.50 -8.40 -18.55
CA ASP A 174 -12.15 -8.96 -18.45
C ASP A 174 -11.12 -7.98 -19.04
N GLY A 175 -9.93 -7.94 -18.45
CA GLY A 175 -8.88 -7.06 -18.96
C GLY A 175 -7.59 -7.09 -18.18
N TRP A 176 -6.59 -6.42 -18.74
CA TRP A 176 -5.32 -6.14 -18.09
C TRP A 176 -5.45 -4.96 -17.13
N HIS A 177 -4.90 -5.12 -15.93
CA HIS A 177 -4.86 -4.11 -14.90
C HIS A 177 -3.47 -4.02 -14.28
N HIS A 178 -3.05 -2.80 -13.92
CA HIS A 178 -1.77 -2.59 -13.23
C HIS A 178 -1.99 -2.71 -11.72
N MET A 179 -1.51 -3.78 -11.13
CA MET A 179 -1.61 -4.01 -9.69
C MET A 179 -0.29 -3.63 -9.02
N LYS A 180 -0.36 -2.98 -7.86
CA LYS A 180 0.83 -2.73 -7.03
C LYS A 180 0.52 -2.86 -5.55
N VAL A 181 1.46 -3.45 -4.81
CA VAL A 181 1.45 -3.48 -3.35
C VAL A 181 2.78 -2.95 -2.83
N GLU A 182 2.73 -1.96 -1.95
CA GLU A 182 3.87 -1.55 -1.12
C GLU A 182 3.72 -2.15 0.27
N VAL A 183 4.78 -2.81 0.75
CA VAL A 183 4.88 -3.30 2.12
C VAL A 183 5.88 -2.46 2.89
N ARG A 184 5.50 -2.03 4.10
CA ARG A 184 6.39 -1.26 4.97
C ARG A 184 6.31 -1.76 6.40
N THR A 185 7.47 -1.91 7.03
CA THR A 185 7.61 -2.13 8.46
C THR A 185 7.37 -0.79 9.16
N VAL A 186 6.24 -0.67 9.88
CA VAL A 186 5.85 0.57 10.57
C VAL A 186 6.19 0.54 12.07
N SER A 187 6.40 -0.66 12.63
CA SER A 187 6.95 -0.85 13.98
C SER A 187 7.64 -2.21 14.07
N ALA A 188 8.28 -2.52 15.21
CA ALA A 188 8.98 -3.79 15.42
C ALA A 188 8.11 -5.03 15.12
N ASP A 189 6.80 -4.94 15.36
CA ASP A 189 5.84 -6.03 15.21
C ASP A 189 4.67 -5.64 14.30
N THR A 190 4.85 -4.65 13.41
CA THR A 190 3.73 -4.16 12.57
C THR A 190 4.17 -3.92 11.15
N THR A 191 3.52 -4.63 10.24
CA THR A 191 3.57 -4.43 8.79
C THR A 191 2.32 -3.70 8.34
N ALA A 192 2.50 -2.76 7.42
CA ALA A 192 1.42 -2.10 6.72
C ALA A 192 1.52 -2.28 5.20
N PHE A 193 0.37 -2.31 4.54
CA PHE A 193 0.21 -2.56 3.12
C PHE A 193 -0.50 -1.37 2.45
N TRP A 194 0.08 -0.83 1.38
CA TRP A 194 -0.59 0.13 0.49
C TRP A 194 -0.87 -0.57 -0.84
N CYS A 195 -2.14 -0.72 -1.17
CA CYS A 195 -2.61 -1.37 -2.38
C CYS A 195 -3.00 -0.32 -3.41
N TYR A 196 -2.52 -0.50 -4.64
CA TYR A 196 -2.82 0.37 -5.77
C TYR A 196 -3.44 -0.44 -6.90
N TRP A 197 -4.35 0.19 -7.62
CA TRP A 197 -5.07 -0.37 -8.75
C TRP A 197 -5.06 0.63 -9.91
N ASP A 198 -4.56 0.22 -11.07
CA ASP A 198 -4.40 1.05 -12.27
C ASP A 198 -3.67 2.38 -11.99
N GLY A 199 -2.68 2.33 -11.07
CA GLY A 199 -1.86 3.46 -10.66
C GLY A 199 -2.45 4.32 -9.54
N ASP A 200 -3.72 4.12 -9.16
CA ASP A 200 -4.36 4.86 -8.07
C ASP A 200 -4.30 4.11 -6.73
N LEU A 201 -4.09 4.84 -5.64
CA LEU A 201 -4.13 4.26 -4.28
C LEU A 201 -5.58 3.90 -3.91
N LEU A 202 -5.81 2.65 -3.49
CA LEU A 202 -7.11 2.20 -3.00
C LEU A 202 -7.46 2.89 -1.67
N PHE A 203 -8.70 3.37 -1.55
CA PHE A 203 -9.16 3.96 -0.30
C PHE A 203 -9.22 2.90 0.81
N GLY A 204 -8.86 3.31 2.02
CA GLY A 204 -8.71 2.40 3.16
C GLY A 204 -7.27 2.07 3.51
N CYS A 205 -6.32 2.26 2.58
CA CYS A 205 -4.90 2.10 2.87
C CYS A 205 -4.35 3.15 3.86
N PRO A 206 -3.33 2.81 4.67
CA PRO A 206 -2.71 1.48 4.77
C PRO A 206 -3.58 0.45 5.48
N ILE A 207 -3.47 -0.80 5.04
CA ILE A 207 -4.04 -1.96 5.75
C ILE A 207 -2.97 -2.51 6.70
N ILE A 208 -3.36 -2.89 7.90
CA ILE A 208 -2.46 -3.46 8.91
C ILE A 208 -2.97 -4.85 9.28
N ASP A 209 -2.07 -5.83 9.23
CA ASP A 209 -2.35 -7.15 9.78
C ASP A 209 -2.22 -7.11 11.30
N ILE A 210 -3.34 -7.32 11.98
CA ILE A 210 -3.44 -7.39 13.44
C ILE A 210 -3.81 -8.79 13.94
N SER A 211 -3.71 -9.80 13.06
CA SER A 211 -3.98 -11.20 13.39
C SER A 211 -2.88 -11.78 14.29
N GLU A 212 -3.03 -13.05 14.70
CA GLU A 212 -1.98 -13.73 15.48
C GLU A 212 -0.83 -14.27 14.59
N ASP A 213 -1.06 -14.36 13.27
CA ASP A 213 -0.14 -14.94 12.29
C ASP A 213 0.60 -13.87 11.47
N VAL A 214 0.94 -12.73 12.09
CA VAL A 214 1.60 -11.61 11.41
C VAL A 214 2.96 -12.02 10.87
N ILE A 215 3.21 -11.65 9.63
CA ILE A 215 4.50 -11.79 8.96
C ILE A 215 5.07 -10.41 8.65
N SER A 216 6.35 -10.22 8.97
CA SER A 216 7.06 -8.94 8.83
C SER A 216 8.10 -8.92 7.73
N SER A 217 8.40 -10.07 7.14
CA SER A 217 9.28 -10.21 5.99
C SER A 217 8.88 -11.43 5.19
N GLY A 218 9.29 -11.50 3.92
CA GLY A 218 9.07 -12.69 3.12
C GLY A 218 9.21 -12.49 1.63
N LYS A 219 9.03 -13.61 0.92
CA LYS A 219 9.03 -13.69 -0.55
C LYS A 219 7.89 -12.86 -1.16
N PHE A 220 8.05 -12.41 -2.40
CA PHE A 220 6.99 -11.78 -3.20
C PHE A 220 6.54 -12.74 -4.30
N GLY A 221 5.39 -12.55 -4.94
CA GLY A 221 5.01 -13.51 -5.99
C GLY A 221 3.73 -13.19 -6.71
N LEU A 222 3.19 -14.22 -7.37
CA LEU A 222 1.97 -14.15 -8.17
C LEU A 222 0.94 -15.13 -7.58
N PHE A 223 -0.33 -14.87 -7.84
CA PHE A 223 -1.40 -15.69 -7.29
C PHE A 223 -2.44 -15.95 -8.36
N SER A 224 -2.69 -17.21 -8.72
CA SER A 224 -3.75 -17.57 -9.67
C SER A 224 -4.51 -18.78 -9.19
N PHE A 225 -5.78 -18.58 -8.85
CA PHE A 225 -6.65 -19.63 -8.31
C PHE A 225 -8.02 -19.61 -8.98
N SER A 226 -8.68 -20.76 -9.04
CA SER A 226 -10.04 -20.86 -9.56
C SER A 226 -10.91 -21.80 -8.73
N GLN A 227 -12.13 -21.36 -8.36
CA GLN A 227 -13.13 -22.25 -7.76
C GLN A 227 -13.95 -22.91 -8.88
N GLY A 228 -13.61 -24.15 -9.25
CA GLY A 228 -14.29 -24.89 -10.32
C GLY A 228 -13.92 -26.38 -10.33
N THR A 229 -14.53 -27.15 -11.25
CA THR A 229 -14.19 -28.56 -11.47
C THR A 229 -13.30 -28.71 -12.71
N GLY A 230 -12.05 -29.16 -12.53
CA GLY A 230 -11.08 -29.34 -13.62
C GLY A 230 -9.86 -28.43 -13.45
N ASP A 231 -9.08 -28.27 -14.52
CA ASP A 231 -7.94 -27.35 -14.55
C ASP A 231 -8.43 -25.93 -14.25
N GLY A 232 -7.71 -25.21 -13.38
CA GLY A 232 -8.04 -23.84 -13.00
C GLY A 232 -7.99 -22.88 -14.17
N ILE A 233 -8.62 -21.71 -14.05
CA ILE A 233 -8.47 -20.64 -15.04
C ILE A 233 -7.04 -20.08 -14.94
N PRO A 234 -6.29 -19.93 -16.04
CA PRO A 234 -4.91 -19.46 -15.98
C PRO A 234 -4.84 -17.96 -15.66
N GLY A 235 -3.89 -17.59 -14.82
CA GLY A 235 -3.45 -16.23 -14.60
C GLY A 235 -2.38 -15.86 -15.62
N PHE A 236 -2.45 -14.61 -16.09
CA PHE A 236 -1.54 -14.04 -17.06
C PHE A 236 -0.89 -12.79 -16.47
N TYR A 237 0.42 -12.67 -16.62
CA TYR A 237 1.24 -11.65 -15.97
C TYR A 237 2.29 -11.09 -16.93
N ASP A 238 2.59 -9.81 -16.80
CA ASP A 238 3.69 -9.18 -17.54
C ASP A 238 4.28 -8.02 -16.71
N ASN A 239 5.46 -7.53 -17.10
CA ASN A 239 6.12 -6.37 -16.52
C ASN A 239 6.21 -6.39 -14.99
N ILE A 240 6.63 -7.52 -14.41
CA ILE A 240 6.84 -7.62 -12.97
C ILE A 240 8.03 -6.72 -12.60
N VAL A 241 7.83 -5.86 -11.61
CA VAL A 241 8.89 -5.04 -11.04
C VAL A 241 8.81 -5.12 -9.52
N VAL A 242 9.97 -5.36 -8.90
CA VAL A 242 10.12 -5.28 -7.44
C VAL A 242 11.19 -4.26 -7.12
N GLU A 243 10.84 -3.33 -6.25
CA GLU A 243 11.71 -2.21 -5.89
C GLU A 243 11.85 -2.10 -4.39
N SER A 244 13.05 -1.79 -3.93
CA SER A 244 13.29 -1.51 -2.52
C SER A 244 12.81 -0.11 -2.17
N LEU A 245 12.00 -0.04 -1.12
CA LEU A 245 11.55 1.20 -0.49
C LEU A 245 12.53 1.58 0.62
N VAL A 246 13.84 1.63 0.30
CA VAL A 246 14.83 2.08 1.28
C VAL A 246 14.50 3.52 1.65
N SER A 247 14.11 3.75 2.91
CA SER A 247 14.22 5.07 3.50
C SER A 247 15.72 5.36 3.59
N SER A 248 16.21 6.35 2.84
CA SER A 248 17.62 6.70 2.84
C SER A 248 18.07 6.97 4.28
N VAL A 249 18.85 6.04 4.84
CA VAL A 249 19.55 6.25 6.11
C VAL A 249 20.75 7.15 5.81
N GLU A 250 20.52 8.46 5.75
CA GLU A 250 21.52 9.40 6.24
C GLU A 250 21.24 9.62 7.73
N ASP A 251 22.04 8.93 8.53
CA ASP A 251 22.11 9.05 9.98
C ASP A 251 22.37 10.51 10.36
N ASN A 252 21.32 11.22 10.81
CA ASN A 252 21.40 12.37 11.73
C ASN A 252 20.03 12.84 12.23
N SER A 253 19.24 11.94 12.82
CA SER A 253 18.46 12.23 14.05
C SER A 253 17.56 11.04 14.37
N ASN A 254 17.75 10.45 15.55
CA ASN A 254 16.88 9.48 16.21
C ASN A 254 15.41 9.50 15.71
N GLY A 255 15.08 8.59 14.80
CA GLY A 255 13.70 8.19 14.50
C GLY A 255 13.18 7.25 15.58
N SER A 256 13.26 7.67 16.84
CA SER A 256 12.49 7.01 17.88
C SER A 256 11.01 7.20 17.53
N LEU A 257 10.22 6.13 17.62
CA LEU A 257 8.77 6.28 17.79
C LEU A 257 8.52 7.41 18.79
N PRO A 258 7.54 8.29 18.54
CA PRO A 258 7.30 9.39 19.45
C PRO A 258 7.06 8.82 20.85
N GLU A 259 7.93 9.17 21.79
CA GLU A 259 7.80 8.73 23.19
C GLU A 259 6.56 9.37 23.84
N GLU A 260 6.09 10.48 23.28
CA GLU A 260 4.99 11.28 23.83
C GLU A 260 3.95 11.68 22.77
N PHE A 261 2.68 11.62 23.20
CA PHE A 261 1.55 12.10 22.40
C PHE A 261 1.61 13.62 22.35
N ALA A 262 1.66 14.19 21.16
CA ALA A 262 1.82 15.63 20.99
C ALA A 262 1.01 16.15 19.81
N LEU A 263 0.31 17.25 20.00
CA LEU A 263 -0.23 18.05 18.91
C LEU A 263 0.71 19.27 18.76
N GLU A 264 1.24 19.52 17.58
CA GLU A 264 2.17 20.64 17.34
C GLU A 264 1.43 21.92 16.97
N GLN A 265 2.12 23.06 17.15
CA GLN A 265 1.61 24.33 16.65
C GLN A 265 1.56 24.30 15.12
N ASN A 266 0.41 24.63 14.55
CA ASN A 266 0.25 24.70 13.10
C ASN A 266 1.24 25.71 12.50
N TYR A 267 1.79 25.40 11.33
CA TYR A 267 2.69 26.28 10.60
C TYR A 267 2.29 26.39 9.12
N PRO A 268 2.25 27.60 8.54
CA PRO A 268 2.43 28.90 9.22
C PRO A 268 1.30 29.23 10.22
N ASN A 269 1.56 30.11 11.19
CA ASN A 269 0.53 30.71 12.05
C ASN A 269 0.96 32.15 12.42
N PRO A 270 0.28 33.20 11.91
CA PRO A 270 -0.96 33.18 11.13
C PRO A 270 -0.79 32.58 9.73
N PHE A 271 -1.85 32.08 9.12
CA PHE A 271 -1.82 31.43 7.79
C PHE A 271 -2.79 32.04 6.78
N ASN A 272 -2.49 31.88 5.49
CA ASN A 272 -3.33 32.25 4.34
C ASN A 272 -2.89 31.49 3.06
N PRO A 273 -3.74 30.73 2.36
CA PRO A 273 -5.03 30.19 2.78
C PRO A 273 -4.90 28.86 3.55
N SER A 274 -3.72 28.25 3.58
CA SER A 274 -3.48 26.93 4.17
C SER A 274 -2.40 26.92 5.25
N THR A 275 -2.55 25.98 6.17
CA THR A 275 -1.57 25.66 7.21
C THR A 275 -1.41 24.15 7.30
N GLN A 276 -0.22 23.72 7.70
CA GLN A 276 0.05 22.35 8.10
C GLN A 276 -0.15 22.21 9.61
N ILE A 277 -0.74 21.09 10.03
CA ILE A 277 -0.94 20.70 11.43
C ILE A 277 -0.23 19.36 11.60
N SER A 278 0.82 19.35 12.41
CA SER A 278 1.57 18.14 12.73
C SER A 278 1.21 17.63 14.11
N TYR A 279 1.24 16.31 14.30
CA TYR A 279 1.00 15.67 15.58
C TYR A 279 1.70 14.32 15.67
N LYS A 280 1.75 13.76 16.87
CA LYS A 280 2.41 12.52 17.21
C LYS A 280 1.46 11.67 18.01
N ILE A 281 1.35 10.40 17.64
CA ILE A 281 0.64 9.40 18.43
C ILE A 281 1.60 8.29 18.81
N THR A 282 1.52 7.81 20.05
CA THR A 282 2.50 6.87 20.64
C THR A 282 2.04 5.43 20.61
N THR A 283 0.75 5.21 20.35
CA THR A 283 0.10 3.89 20.28
C THR A 283 -0.99 3.94 19.21
N GLY A 284 -1.19 2.83 18.51
CA GLY A 284 -2.22 2.72 17.47
C GLY A 284 -3.62 2.87 18.06
N ASN A 285 -4.37 3.86 17.58
CA ASN A 285 -5.71 4.19 18.10
C ASN A 285 -6.57 4.83 17.01
N HIS A 286 -7.89 4.89 17.27
CA HIS A 286 -8.77 5.77 16.51
C HIS A 286 -8.44 7.23 16.83
N VAL A 287 -8.00 7.97 15.80
CA VAL A 287 -7.65 9.37 15.84
C VAL A 287 -8.75 10.22 15.22
N SER A 288 -9.08 11.34 15.86
CA SER A 288 -9.91 12.39 15.29
C SER A 288 -9.23 13.74 15.46
N LEU A 289 -9.08 14.49 14.38
CA LEU A 289 -8.58 15.85 14.39
C LEU A 289 -9.65 16.78 13.85
N THR A 290 -10.22 17.59 14.75
CA THR A 290 -11.39 18.42 14.47
C THR A 290 -11.09 19.89 14.73
N ILE A 291 -11.53 20.73 13.80
CA ILE A 291 -11.40 22.18 13.84
C ILE A 291 -12.71 22.78 14.35
N HIS A 292 -12.60 23.71 15.28
CA HIS A 292 -13.69 24.41 15.92
C HIS A 292 -13.52 25.92 15.81
N ASP A 293 -14.62 26.66 15.89
CA ASP A 293 -14.56 28.10 16.11
C ASP A 293 -14.36 28.46 17.60
N LEU A 294 -14.28 29.76 17.90
CA LEU A 294 -14.13 30.26 19.28
C LEU A 294 -15.29 29.92 20.22
N LEU A 295 -16.46 29.56 19.69
CA LEU A 295 -17.61 29.13 20.47
C LEU A 295 -17.63 27.60 20.69
N GLY A 296 -16.62 26.89 20.17
CA GLY A 296 -16.53 25.43 20.25
C GLY A 296 -17.41 24.72 19.22
N ARG A 297 -17.98 25.43 18.24
CA ARG A 297 -18.76 24.78 17.17
C ARG A 297 -17.81 24.13 16.19
N GLU A 298 -18.08 22.87 15.87
CA GLU A 298 -17.33 22.12 14.86
C GLU A 298 -17.46 22.79 13.48
N ILE A 299 -16.31 22.97 12.84
CA ILE A 299 -16.18 23.57 11.52
C ILE A 299 -15.84 22.49 10.49
N LYS A 300 -14.90 21.60 10.83
CA LYS A 300 -14.44 20.52 9.99
C LYS A 300 -13.67 19.47 10.78
N THR A 301 -13.97 18.20 10.58
CA THR A 301 -13.11 17.07 10.95
C THR A 301 -12.18 16.76 9.77
N ILE A 302 -10.87 16.95 9.98
CA ILE A 302 -9.86 16.79 8.92
C ILE A 302 -9.18 15.43 8.94
N VAL A 303 -9.25 14.71 10.06
CA VAL A 303 -8.82 13.32 10.20
C VAL A 303 -9.87 12.62 11.05
N SER A 304 -10.31 11.44 10.64
CA SER A 304 -11.13 10.54 11.44
C SER A 304 -10.86 9.09 11.01
N GLY A 305 -10.17 8.32 11.83
CA GLY A 305 -9.87 6.93 11.53
C GLY A 305 -8.76 6.37 12.40
N PHE A 306 -8.47 5.08 12.24
CA PHE A 306 -7.35 4.45 12.94
C PHE A 306 -6.01 4.93 12.38
N GLN A 307 -5.05 5.21 13.26
CA GLN A 307 -3.68 5.57 12.91
C GLN A 307 -2.69 4.88 13.87
N SER A 308 -1.56 4.40 13.35
CA SER A 308 -0.49 3.74 14.10
C SER A 308 0.45 4.74 14.78
N ALA A 309 1.24 4.29 15.76
CA ALA A 309 2.18 5.17 16.46
C ALA A 309 3.20 5.82 15.50
N ASP A 310 3.04 7.12 15.21
CA ASP A 310 3.93 7.86 14.30
C ASP A 310 3.71 9.39 14.42
N HIS A 311 4.51 10.14 13.66
CA HIS A 311 4.37 11.54 13.35
C HIS A 311 3.48 11.73 12.12
N TYR A 312 2.41 12.49 12.27
CA TYR A 312 1.46 12.79 11.22
C TYR A 312 1.47 14.26 10.88
N SER A 313 1.10 14.58 9.65
CA SER A 313 0.95 15.95 9.19
C SER A 313 -0.21 16.08 8.22
N VAL A 314 -1.14 17.00 8.51
CA VAL A 314 -2.32 17.24 7.68
C VAL A 314 -2.45 18.72 7.36
N THR A 315 -2.98 19.02 6.17
CA THR A 315 -3.18 20.40 5.72
C THR A 315 -4.63 20.82 5.90
N TRP A 316 -4.86 21.98 6.51
CA TRP A 316 -6.15 22.66 6.45
C TRP A 316 -6.07 23.92 5.58
N ASN A 317 -7.06 24.12 4.71
CA ASN A 317 -7.12 25.19 3.73
C ASN A 317 -8.18 26.27 4.04
N GLY A 318 -8.62 26.36 5.30
CA GLY A 318 -9.61 27.36 5.70
C GLY A 318 -11.02 27.12 5.14
N LYS A 319 -11.40 25.87 4.87
CA LYS A 319 -12.74 25.47 4.44
C LYS A 319 -13.48 24.66 5.52
N ASN A 320 -14.79 24.81 5.59
CA ASN A 320 -15.67 23.97 6.41
C ASN A 320 -16.04 22.65 5.69
N GLU A 321 -16.86 21.81 6.34
CA GLU A 321 -17.35 20.55 5.78
C GLU A 321 -18.03 20.69 4.42
N LEU A 322 -18.78 21.77 4.21
CA LEU A 322 -19.48 22.03 2.94
C LEU A 322 -18.55 22.61 1.86
N GLY A 323 -17.23 22.64 2.07
CA GLY A 323 -16.24 23.18 1.14
C GLY A 323 -16.21 24.71 1.05
N ASN A 324 -17.00 25.41 1.86
CA ASN A 324 -17.06 26.87 1.88
C ASN A 324 -15.93 27.45 2.73
N SER A 325 -15.32 28.55 2.26
CA SER A 325 -14.25 29.21 3.01
C SER A 325 -14.79 29.86 4.29
N VAL A 326 -14.12 29.62 5.41
CA VAL A 326 -14.48 30.21 6.71
C VAL A 326 -13.89 31.63 6.83
N PRO A 327 -14.48 32.55 7.63
CA PRO A 327 -13.97 33.92 7.77
C PRO A 327 -12.57 34.00 8.40
N SER A 328 -11.88 35.13 8.26
CA SER A 328 -10.66 35.37 9.04
C SER A 328 -10.97 35.40 10.54
N GLY A 329 -10.09 34.84 11.36
CA GLY A 329 -10.35 34.73 12.79
C GLY A 329 -9.52 33.66 13.47
N VAL A 330 -9.74 33.54 14.78
CA VAL A 330 -9.12 32.50 15.60
C VAL A 330 -9.95 31.23 15.51
N TYR A 331 -9.27 30.12 15.33
CA TYR A 331 -9.84 28.78 15.34
C TYR A 331 -9.11 27.91 16.36
N LEU A 332 -9.78 26.88 16.85
CA LEU A 332 -9.19 25.84 17.67
C LEU A 332 -9.13 24.55 16.86
N TYR A 333 -8.12 23.74 17.08
CA TYR A 333 -8.05 22.38 16.54
C TYR A 333 -7.72 21.42 17.67
N SER A 334 -8.41 20.29 17.69
CA SER A 334 -8.42 19.33 18.78
C SER A 334 -8.10 17.96 18.23
N LEU A 335 -7.06 17.34 18.77
CA LEU A 335 -6.66 15.96 18.47
C LEU A 335 -7.15 15.05 19.60
N HIS A 336 -7.91 14.04 19.23
CA HIS A 336 -8.39 12.97 20.08
C HIS A 336 -7.71 11.68 19.61
N SER A 337 -7.09 10.93 20.51
CA SER A 337 -6.53 9.60 20.24
C SER A 337 -6.58 8.75 21.49
N GLY A 338 -7.32 7.64 21.44
CA GLY A 338 -7.59 6.83 22.63
C GLY A 338 -8.25 7.67 23.75
N GLY A 339 -7.60 7.75 24.91
CA GLY A 339 -8.03 8.56 26.05
C GLY A 339 -7.44 9.98 26.12
N PHE A 340 -6.58 10.36 25.18
CA PHE A 340 -5.90 11.66 25.18
C PHE A 340 -6.63 12.68 24.31
N VAL A 341 -6.74 13.91 24.82
CA VAL A 341 -7.28 15.05 24.10
C VAL A 341 -6.33 16.23 24.28
N THR A 342 -5.85 16.79 23.17
CA THR A 342 -5.05 18.03 23.17
C THR A 342 -5.60 19.01 22.15
N SER A 343 -5.62 20.28 22.49
CA SER A 343 -6.11 21.34 21.61
C SER A 343 -5.12 22.49 21.50
N LYS A 344 -5.06 23.12 20.32
CA LYS A 344 -4.27 24.34 20.07
C LYS A 344 -5.09 25.35 19.29
N LYS A 345 -4.60 26.60 19.26
CA LYS A 345 -5.24 27.71 18.56
C LYS A 345 -4.45 28.08 17.30
N MET A 346 -5.16 28.52 16.27
CA MET A 346 -4.59 29.02 15.02
C MET A 346 -5.29 30.30 14.57
N LEU A 347 -4.60 31.15 13.81
CA LEU A 347 -5.13 32.40 13.27
C LEU A 347 -5.13 32.37 11.75
N LEU A 348 -6.32 32.37 11.16
CA LEU A 348 -6.52 32.54 9.72
C LEU A 348 -6.58 34.03 9.39
N MET A 349 -5.71 34.50 8.50
CA MET A 349 -5.79 35.84 7.91
C MET A 349 -6.11 35.71 6.42
N LYS A 350 -7.04 36.51 5.91
CA LYS A 350 -7.33 36.55 4.46
C LYS A 350 -6.93 37.88 3.88
#